data_AF-A0A2A2HG19-F1
#
_entry.id   AF-A0A2A2HG19-F1
#
_cell.length_a   1.000
_cell.length_b   1.000
_cell.length_c   1.000
_cell.angle_alpha   90.00
_cell.angle_beta   90.00
_cell.angle_gamma   90.00
#
_symmetry.space_group_name_H-M   'P 1'
#
loop_
_entity.id
_entity.type
_entity.pdbx_description
1 polymer ?
#
loop_
_entity_poly.entity_id
_entity_poly.type
_entity_poly.pdbx_seq_one_letter_code
_entity_poly.pdbx_strand_id
1 'polypeptide(L)' 'MEELRIYLNALSLEQQHIFAKACGTSLGYLRKAISKDQKLGAELCVCIELISDKAISRKQLRPYDWKNIWPELMSD' A
#
# COMPACT_ATOMS: atom_id res chain seq x y z
N MET A 1 2.48 -7.50 -1.46
CA MET A 1 3.30 -6.78 -0.46
C MET A 1 4.71 -6.44 -0.92
N GLU A 2 5.28 -7.15 -1.91
CA GLU A 2 6.63 -6.89 -2.41
C GLU A 2 6.81 -5.49 -3.02
N GLU A 3 5.85 -5.01 -3.79
CA GLU A 3 5.91 -3.67 -4.41
C GLU A 3 6.03 -2.54 -3.37
N LEU A 4 5.22 -2.61 -2.30
CA LEU A 4 5.29 -1.66 -1.20
C LEU A 4 6.65 -1.69 -0.51
N ARG A 5 7.26 -2.87 -0.37
CA ARG A 5 8.61 -3.04 0.18
C ARG A 5 9.66 -2.42 -0.74
N ILE A 6 9.60 -2.68 -2.04
CA ILE A 6 10.52 -2.11 -3.04
C ILE A 6 10.41 -0.59 -3.04
N TYR A 7 9.19 -0.05 -3.09
CA TYR A 7 8.93 1.38 -3.07
C TYR A 7 9.47 2.05 -1.80
N LEU A 8 9.18 1.49 -0.62
CA LEU A 8 9.72 2.03 0.63
C LEU A 8 11.25 1.96 0.70
N ASN A 9 11.87 0.90 0.18
CA ASN A 9 13.33 0.78 0.13
C ASN A 9 13.99 1.75 -0.85
N ALA A 10 13.27 2.20 -1.88
CA ALA A 10 13.73 3.25 -2.79
C ALA A 10 13.72 4.65 -2.15
N LEU A 11 12.90 4.85 -1.11
CA LEU A 11 12.79 6.10 -0.37
C LEU A 11 13.79 6.21 0.78
N SER A 12 14.25 7.42 1.07
CA SER A 12 15.01 7.72 2.27
C SER A 12 14.17 7.45 3.54
N LEU A 13 14.83 7.27 4.68
CA LEU A 13 14.13 7.02 5.95
C LEU A 13 13.11 8.13 6.27
N GLU A 14 13.48 9.38 6.02
CA GLU A 14 12.61 10.54 6.19
C GLU A 14 11.39 10.48 5.26
N GLN A 15 11.62 10.19 3.97
CA GLN A 15 10.55 10.02 2.99
C GLN A 15 9.62 8.85 3.35
N GLN A 16 10.14 7.74 3.88
CA GLN A 16 9.33 6.62 4.35
C GLN A 16 8.39 7.05 5.50
N HIS A 17 8.88 7.89 6.43
CA HIS A 17 8.07 8.45 7.50
C HIS A 17 6.99 9.41 6.98
N ILE A 18 7.36 10.31 6.05
CA ILE A 18 6.43 11.25 5.42
C ILE A 18 5.35 10.46 4.66
N PHE A 19 5.73 9.48 3.87
CA PHE A 19 4.83 8.63 3.11
C PHE A 19 3.84 7.89 4.02
N ALA A 20 4.34 7.25 5.08
CA ALA A 20 3.48 6.54 6.02
C ALA A 20 2.47 7.48 6.68
N LYS A 21 2.92 8.67 7.10
CA LYS A 21 2.07 9.69 7.72
C LYS A 21 1.02 10.23 6.73
N ALA A 22 1.41 10.45 5.48
CA ALA A 22 0.49 10.87 4.41
C ALA A 22 -0.58 9.80 4.10
N CYS A 23 -0.22 8.52 4.20
CA CYS A 23 -1.16 7.41 4.09
C CYS A 23 -2.03 7.21 5.34
N GLY A 24 -1.92 8.08 6.36
CA GLY A 24 -2.68 7.97 7.61
C GLY A 24 -2.21 6.84 8.54
N THR A 25 -0.97 6.38 8.37
CA THR A 25 -0.40 5.26 9.15
C THR A 25 1.00 5.59 9.68
N SER A 26 1.72 4.59 10.18
CA SER A 26 3.09 4.71 10.67
C SER A 26 4.03 3.78 9.91
N LEU A 27 5.30 4.17 9.79
CA LEU A 27 6.31 3.34 9.13
C LEU A 27 6.44 1.95 9.79
N GLY A 28 6.33 1.90 11.13
CA GLY A 28 6.32 0.65 11.88
C GLY A 28 5.15 -0.25 11.51
N TYR A 29 3.95 0.32 11.34
CA TYR A 29 2.78 -0.43 10.87
C TYR A 29 2.98 -0.97 9.45
N LEU A 30 3.47 -0.14 8.52
CA LEU A 30 3.75 -0.58 7.14
C LEU A 30 4.78 -1.72 7.10
N ARG A 31 5.90 -1.58 7.83
CA ARG A 31 6.94 -2.62 7.90
C ARG A 31 6.42 -3.91 8.54
N LYS A 32 5.63 -3.79 9.61
CA LYS A 32 4.98 -4.94 10.24
C LYS A 32 4.03 -5.62 9.27
N ALA A 33 3.24 -4.85 8.53
CA ALA A 33 2.32 -5.38 7.54
C ALA A 33 3.06 -6.11 6.42
N ILE A 34 4.14 -5.53 5.88
CA ILE A 34 5.02 -6.17 4.90
C ILE A 34 5.56 -7.50 5.45
N SER A 35 6.13 -7.48 6.65
CA SER A 35 6.74 -8.67 7.26
C SER A 35 5.74 -9.79 7.55
N LYS A 36 4.48 -9.45 7.82
CA LYS A 36 3.43 -10.43 8.16
C LYS A 36 2.52 -10.78 6.98
N ASP A 37 2.81 -10.25 5.79
CA ASP A 37 1.89 -10.26 4.64
C ASP A 37 0.45 -9.90 5.07
N GLN A 38 0.36 -8.90 5.95
CA GLN A 38 -0.89 -8.55 6.61
C GLN A 38 -1.85 -7.91 5.61
N LYS A 39 -3.13 -8.31 5.67
CA LYS A 39 -4.20 -7.65 4.92
C LYS A 39 -4.34 -6.18 5.35
N LEU A 40 -3.94 -5.26 4.48
CA LEU A 40 -4.11 -3.82 4.66
C LEU A 40 -5.57 -3.43 4.39
N GLY A 41 -6.17 -2.58 5.23
CA GLY A 41 -7.54 -2.11 5.01
C GLY A 41 -7.75 -1.48 3.63
N ALA A 42 -8.97 -1.58 3.09
CA ALA A 42 -9.30 -1.04 1.76
C ALA A 42 -8.94 0.44 1.64
N GLU A 43 -9.32 1.25 2.64
CA GLU A 43 -9.00 2.68 2.71
C GLU A 43 -7.49 2.94 2.62
N LEU A 44 -6.69 2.19 3.38
CA LEU A 44 -5.23 2.32 3.37
C LEU A 44 -4.65 1.95 2.01
N CYS A 45 -5.17 0.93 1.33
CA CYS A 45 -4.70 0.57 -0.01
C CYS A 45 -4.96 1.68 -1.03
N VAL A 46 -6.13 2.33 -0.97
CA VAL A 46 -6.46 3.47 -1.84
C VAL A 46 -5.55 4.66 -1.53
N CYS A 47 -5.33 4.98 -0.26
CA CYS A 47 -4.41 6.02 0.14
C CYS A 47 -2.99 5.75 -0.36
N ILE A 48 -2.48 4.52 -0.21
CA ILE A 48 -1.16 4.14 -0.71
C ILE A 48 -1.09 4.34 -2.23
N GLU A 49 -2.09 3.91 -3.00
CA GLU A 49 -2.13 4.09 -4.45
C GLU A 49 -2.13 5.57 -4.85
N LEU A 50 -2.92 6.41 -4.18
CA LEU A 50 -2.97 7.85 -4.45
C LEU A 50 -1.68 8.56 -4.09
N ILE A 51 -1.12 8.29 -2.91
CA ILE A 51 0.10 8.96 -2.42
C ILE A 51 1.36 8.46 -3.15
N SER A 52 1.37 7.22 -3.61
CA SER A 52 2.45 6.67 -4.44
C SER A 52 2.32 7.02 -5.92
N ASP A 53 1.37 7.89 -6.30
CA ASP A 53 1.11 8.28 -7.68
C ASP A 53 0.91 7.07 -8.62
N LYS A 54 0.09 6.10 -8.16
CA LYS A 54 -0.18 4.81 -8.83
C LYS A 54 1.04 3.90 -8.99
N ALA A 55 2.19 4.21 -8.37
CA ALA A 55 3.34 3.30 -8.36
C ALA A 55 3.02 1.98 -7.65
N ILE A 56 2.11 1.99 -6.68
CA ILE A 56 1.60 0.78 -6.03
C ILE A 56 0.09 0.72 -6.23
N SER A 57 -0.40 -0.31 -6.91
CA SER A 57 -1.84 -0.51 -7.06
C SER A 57 -2.45 -1.24 -5.87
N ARG A 58 -3.66 -0.85 -5.47
CA ARG A 58 -4.45 -1.56 -4.45
C ARG A 58 -4.67 -3.04 -4.78
N LYS A 59 -4.67 -3.40 -6.08
CA LYS A 59 -4.70 -4.79 -6.59
C LYS A 59 -3.49 -5.60 -6.12
N GLN A 60 -2.29 -5.01 -6.12
CA GLN A 60 -1.05 -5.66 -5.70
C GLN A 60 -0.92 -5.75 -4.18
N LEU A 61 -1.58 -4.84 -3.46
CA LEU A 61 -1.68 -4.89 -1.99
C LEU A 61 -2.68 -5.96 -1.52
N ARG A 62 -3.77 -6.20 -2.26
CA ARG A 62 -4.79 -7.20 -1.94
C ARG A 62 -5.10 -8.16 -3.10
N PRO A 63 -4.14 -8.99 -3.55
CA PRO A 63 -4.29 -9.78 -4.77
C PRO A 63 -5.43 -10.81 -4.73
N TYR A 64 -5.84 -11.25 -3.55
CA TYR A 64 -6.84 -12.31 -3.38
C TYR A 64 -8.28 -11.81 -3.34
N ASP A 65 -8.50 -10.60 -2.83
CA ASP A 65 -9.84 -10.12 -2.48
C ASP A 65 -10.15 -8.70 -2.99
N TRP A 66 -9.21 -8.06 -3.70
CA TRP A 66 -9.44 -6.77 -4.36
C TRP A 66 -10.70 -6.76 -5.22
N LYS A 67 -11.03 -7.89 -5.88
CA LYS A 67 -12.21 -8.04 -6.74
C LYS A 67 -13.54 -7.85 -6.00
N ASN A 68 -13.57 -8.21 -4.71
CA ASN A 68 -14.75 -8.07 -3.87
C ASN A 68 -14.90 -6.65 -3.32
N ILE A 69 -13.78 -5.93 -3.21
CA ILE A 69 -13.73 -4.56 -2.64
C ILE A 69 -13.89 -3.51 -3.73
N TRP A 70 -13.20 -3.70 -4.86
CA TRP A 70 -13.20 -2.82 -6.02
C TRP A 70 -13.55 -3.60 -7.29
N PRO A 71 -14.80 -4.10 -7.41
CA PRO A 71 -15.25 -4.81 -8.59
C PRO A 71 -15.17 -3.95 -9.86
N GLU A 72 -15.26 -2.62 -9.74
CA GLU A 72 -15.13 -1.68 -10.84
C GLU A 72 -13.78 -1.79 -11.57
N LEU A 73 -12.72 -2.25 -10.90
CA LEU A 73 -11.40 -2.41 -11.51
C LEU A 73 -11.26 -3.69 -12.36
N MET A 74 -12.31 -4.53 -12.45
CA MET A 74 -12.32 -5.72 -13.33
C MET A 74 -12.69 -5.38 -14.78
N SER A 75 -13.20 -4.18 -15.05
CA SER A 75 -13.77 -3.79 -16.35
C SER A 75 -12.95 -2.76 -17.15
N ASP A 76 -11.66 -2.61 -16.83
CA ASP A 76 -10.68 -1.86 -17.66
C ASP A 76 -9.93 -2.78 -18.63
#